data_AF-A0A662F0X5-F1
#
_entry.id   AF-A0A662F0X5-F1
#
_cell.length_a   1.000
_cell.length_b   1.000
_cell.length_c   1.000
_cell.angle_alpha   90.00
_cell.angle_beta   90.00
_cell.angle_gamma   90.00
#
_symmetry.space_group_name_H-M   'P 1'
#
loop_
_entity.id
_entity.type
_entity.pdbx_description
1 polymer ?
#
loop_
_entity_poly.entity_id
_entity_poly.type
_entity_poly.pdbx_seq_one_letter_code
_entity_poly.pdbx_strand_id
1 'polypeptide(L)'
;MKNRWWKLGLILLGTVILSGCLFQPENNPPVPALTIDLEQGYAPLTVSFDASGSYDPDGDRLSFVWDFGDGTTGSGTAVKHTFSSPGGI
;
A
#
# COMPACT_ATOMS: atom_id res chain seq x y z
N MET A 1 26.80 -61.61 33.01
CA MET A 1 27.60 -60.43 33.43
C MET A 1 27.75 -59.52 32.21
N LYS A 2 27.32 -58.26 32.29
CA LYS A 2 27.97 -57.06 31.70
C LYS A 2 28.46 -57.21 30.23
N ASN A 3 27.85 -56.69 29.15
CA ASN A 3 27.50 -55.29 28.87
C ASN A 3 26.68 -55.15 27.57
N ARG A 4 25.63 -54.32 27.62
CA ARG A 4 24.94 -53.69 26.46
C ARG A 4 25.97 -52.76 25.75
N TRP A 5 25.92 -52.39 24.47
CA TRP A 5 25.06 -51.37 23.87
C TRP A 5 25.43 -51.28 22.37
N TRP A 6 24.61 -51.84 21.49
CA TRP A 6 24.38 -51.28 20.15
C TRP A 6 22.91 -51.51 19.81
N LYS A 7 22.03 -50.79 20.53
CA LYS A 7 20.72 -50.49 19.97
C LYS A 7 21.03 -49.76 18.66
N LEU A 8 20.55 -50.30 17.54
CA LEU A 8 20.34 -49.56 16.30
C LEU A 8 19.50 -48.32 16.66
N GLY A 9 20.20 -47.22 16.94
CA GLY A 9 19.61 -45.92 17.16
C GLY A 9 19.22 -45.40 15.79
N LEU A 10 17.94 -45.53 15.45
CA LEU A 10 17.28 -44.61 14.56
C LEU A 10 17.44 -43.21 15.18
N ILE A 11 18.54 -42.53 14.89
CA ILE A 11 18.67 -41.11 15.16
C ILE A 11 17.89 -40.41 14.07
N LEU A 12 16.58 -40.31 14.27
CA LEU A 12 15.78 -39.25 13.67
C LEU A 12 16.09 -37.97 14.46
N LEU A 13 17.29 -37.42 14.25
CA LEU A 13 17.63 -36.04 14.60
C LEU A 13 18.10 -35.31 13.33
N GLY A 14 17.25 -35.38 12.32
CA GLY A 14 17.03 -34.24 11.46
C GLY A 14 15.57 -33.91 11.66
N THR A 15 15.25 -33.07 12.64
CA THR A 15 13.94 -32.43 12.67
C THR A 15 13.86 -31.66 11.36
N VAL A 16 13.20 -32.22 10.35
CA VAL A 16 12.52 -31.41 9.36
C VAL A 16 11.41 -30.75 10.15
N ILE A 17 11.73 -29.63 10.82
CA ILE A 17 10.68 -28.75 11.28
C ILE A 17 10.07 -28.21 9.99
N LEU A 18 8.94 -28.83 9.67
CA LEU A 18 7.94 -28.44 8.71
C LEU A 18 7.48 -27.01 9.05
N SER A 19 8.25 -26.01 8.64
CA SER A 19 7.90 -24.61 8.70
C SER A 19 8.77 -23.92 7.64
N GLY A 20 8.29 -23.64 6.44
CA GLY A 20 7.00 -23.01 6.29
C GLY A 20 6.89 -21.74 7.16
N CYS A 21 7.99 -21.16 7.64
CA CYS A 21 7.99 -19.71 7.81
C CYS A 21 8.01 -19.15 6.39
N LEU A 22 6.82 -19.07 5.79
CA LEU A 22 6.58 -18.11 4.74
C LEU A 22 7.08 -16.78 5.32
N PHE A 23 8.24 -16.32 4.87
CA PHE A 23 8.65 -14.94 5.10
C PHE A 23 7.74 -14.13 4.18
N GLN A 24 6.47 -13.96 4.58
CA GLN A 24 5.65 -12.96 3.92
C GLN A 24 6.31 -11.63 4.26
N PRO A 25 6.72 -10.82 3.28
CA PRO A 25 7.13 -9.46 3.59
C PRO A 25 6.00 -8.82 4.39
N GLU A 26 6.36 -8.17 5.50
CA GLU A 26 5.37 -7.47 6.31
C GLU A 26 4.73 -6.40 5.44
N ASN A 27 3.40 -6.45 5.30
CA ASN A 27 2.68 -5.50 4.47
C ASN A 27 2.60 -4.15 5.17
N ASN A 28 3.34 -3.19 4.66
CA ASN A 28 3.31 -1.78 5.03
C ASN A 28 2.15 -1.08 4.33
N PRO A 29 1.50 -0.08 4.97
CA PRO A 29 0.52 0.74 4.29
C PRO A 29 1.20 1.64 3.25
N PRO A 30 0.46 2.09 2.22
CA PRO A 30 0.99 3.05 1.26
C PRO A 30 1.21 4.43 1.89
N VAL A 31 2.19 5.17 1.36
CA VAL A 31 2.51 6.54 1.74
C VAL A 31 1.88 7.50 0.73
N PRO A 32 0.89 8.32 1.14
CA PRO A 32 0.27 9.28 0.24
C PRO A 32 1.16 10.50 0.04
N ALA A 33 1.24 11.00 -1.20
CA ALA A 33 1.80 12.30 -1.51
C ALA A 33 0.95 12.99 -2.59
N LEU A 34 0.38 14.14 -2.23
CA LEU A 34 -0.54 14.92 -3.05
C LEU A 34 0.06 16.28 -3.38
N THR A 35 -0.09 16.72 -4.62
CA THR A 35 0.16 18.10 -5.06
C THR A 35 -1.05 18.66 -5.81
N ILE A 36 -1.25 19.97 -5.68
CA ILE A 36 -2.25 20.75 -6.44
C ILE A 36 -1.60 22.00 -7.01
N ASP A 37 -2.08 22.48 -8.15
CA ASP A 37 -1.55 23.67 -8.81
C ASP A 37 -2.12 24.99 -8.26
N LEU A 38 -3.37 24.96 -7.78
CA LEU A 38 -4.09 26.13 -7.28
C LEU A 38 -4.90 25.78 -6.02
N GLU A 39 -4.76 26.60 -4.99
CA GLU A 39 -5.51 26.46 -3.73
C GLU A 39 -6.75 27.37 -3.67
N GLN A 40 -6.78 28.44 -4.46
CA GLN A 40 -7.84 29.45 -4.41
C GLN A 40 -7.95 30.24 -5.72
N GLY A 41 -9.12 30.82 -5.97
CA GLY A 41 -9.40 31.62 -7.15
C GLY A 41 -10.88 31.95 -7.29
N TYR A 42 -11.24 32.61 -8.39
CA TYR A 42 -12.65 32.87 -8.72
C TYR A 42 -13.26 31.68 -9.44
N ALA A 43 -14.54 31.40 -9.15
CA ALA A 43 -15.29 30.40 -9.88
C ALA A 43 -15.62 30.88 -11.31
N PRO A 44 -15.57 29.99 -12.33
CA PRO A 44 -15.12 28.60 -12.22
C PRO A 44 -13.60 28.48 -12.08
N LEU A 45 -13.15 27.62 -11.16
CA LEU A 45 -11.73 27.37 -10.91
C LEU A 45 -11.38 25.94 -11.31
N THR A 46 -10.48 25.77 -12.27
CA THR A 46 -9.94 24.45 -12.64
C THR A 46 -8.66 24.19 -11.86
N VAL A 47 -8.64 23.12 -11.07
CA VAL A 47 -7.48 22.67 -10.27
C VAL A 47 -7.00 21.33 -10.82
N SER A 48 -5.68 21.20 -10.96
CA SER A 48 -5.01 19.93 -11.26
C SER A 48 -4.58 19.28 -9.95
N PHE A 49 -4.91 18.00 -9.79
CA PHE A 49 -4.54 17.18 -8.65
C PHE A 49 -3.59 16.08 -9.13
N ASP A 50 -2.51 15.84 -8.38
CA ASP A 50 -1.53 14.83 -8.73
C ASP A 50 -1.09 14.06 -7.47
N ALA A 51 -1.31 12.74 -7.49
CA ALA A 51 -0.90 11.80 -6.44
C ALA A 51 0.31 10.95 -6.85
N SER A 52 1.01 11.29 -7.93
CA SER A 52 2.12 10.50 -8.50
C SER A 52 3.32 10.34 -7.57
N GLY A 53 3.45 11.18 -6.54
CA GLY A 53 4.45 10.99 -5.49
C GLY A 53 4.10 9.89 -4.48
N SER A 54 2.87 9.37 -4.49
CA SER A 54 2.44 8.31 -3.58
C SER A 54 3.11 6.99 -3.94
N TYR A 55 3.47 6.21 -2.94
CA TYR A 55 4.12 4.91 -3.17
C TYR A 55 3.73 3.90 -2.09
N ASP A 56 3.80 2.62 -2.46
CA ASP A 56 3.71 1.53 -1.51
C ASP A 56 5.13 1.06 -1.15
N PRO A 57 5.52 0.99 0.14
CA PRO A 57 6.86 0.53 0.52
C PRO A 57 7.18 -0.90 0.10
N ASP A 58 6.17 -1.74 -0.11
CA ASP A 58 6.32 -3.12 -0.57
C ASP A 58 6.25 -3.23 -2.10
N GLY A 59 5.99 -2.12 -2.79
CA GLY A 59 5.94 -2.03 -4.24
C GLY A 59 4.59 -2.43 -4.85
N ASP A 60 3.56 -2.55 -4.02
CA ASP A 60 2.21 -2.84 -4.51
C ASP A 60 1.65 -1.71 -5.39
N ARG A 61 0.81 -2.11 -6.33
CA ARG A 61 0.19 -1.16 -7.26
C ARG A 61 -0.91 -0.37 -6.55
N LEU A 62 -0.77 0.95 -6.56
CA LEU A 62 -1.76 1.86 -6.01
C LEU A 62 -2.95 2.10 -6.95
N SER A 63 -4.10 2.37 -6.35
CA SER A 63 -5.31 2.90 -7.01
C SER A 63 -5.74 4.19 -6.33
N PHE A 64 -6.23 5.15 -7.12
CA PHE A 64 -6.52 6.50 -6.64
C PHE A 64 -7.97 6.86 -6.95
N VAL A 65 -8.66 7.36 -5.92
CA VAL A 65 -10.01 7.92 -5.98
C VAL A 65 -9.96 9.29 -5.36
N TRP A 66 -10.66 10.23 -5.97
CA TRP A 66 -10.71 11.63 -5.56
C TRP A 66 -12.13 11.96 -5.11
N ASP A 67 -12.24 12.58 -3.93
CA ASP A 67 -13.42 13.31 -3.50
C ASP A 67 -13.05 14.80 -3.53
N PHE A 68 -13.74 15.57 -4.36
CA PHE A 68 -13.46 16.99 -4.51
C PHE A 68 -14.19 17.85 -3.48
N GLY A 69 -15.07 17.26 -2.65
CA GLY A 69 -15.84 17.99 -1.64
C GLY A 69 -17.09 18.70 -2.16
N ASP A 70 -17.26 18.83 -3.49
CA ASP A 70 -18.44 19.42 -4.13
C ASP A 70 -19.52 18.39 -4.53
N GLY A 71 -19.37 17.15 -4.06
CA GLY A 71 -20.25 16.02 -4.38
C GLY A 71 -19.89 15.28 -5.67
N THR A 72 -18.84 15.70 -6.38
CA THR A 72 -18.29 14.96 -7.52
C THR A 72 -17.04 14.18 -7.13
N THR A 73 -16.70 13.16 -7.93
CA THR A 73 -15.54 12.29 -7.68
C THR A 73 -14.71 12.09 -8.96
N GLY A 74 -13.46 11.69 -8.77
CA GLY A 74 -12.52 11.38 -9.85
C GLY A 74 -11.75 10.09 -9.58
N SER A 75 -11.01 9.60 -10.58
CA SER A 75 -10.11 8.46 -10.41
C SER A 75 -8.87 8.60 -11.30
N GLY A 76 -7.79 7.92 -10.90
CA GLY A 76 -6.50 7.97 -11.59
C GLY A 76 -5.46 8.79 -10.84
N THR A 77 -4.19 8.61 -11.19
CA THR A 77 -3.05 9.20 -10.46
C THR A 77 -3.00 10.72 -10.56
N ALA A 78 -3.46 11.29 -11.67
CA ALA A 78 -3.58 12.73 -11.85
C ALA A 78 -4.92 13.05 -12.54
N VAL A 79 -5.62 14.08 -12.04
CA VAL A 79 -6.94 14.49 -12.52
C VAL A 79 -7.04 16.01 -12.58
N LYS A 80 -7.96 16.52 -13.40
CA LYS A 80 -8.36 17.93 -13.38
C LYS A 80 -9.83 18.02 -13.00
N HIS A 81 -10.16 18.94 -12.11
CA HIS A 81 -11.54 19.20 -11.71
C HIS A 81 -11.84 20.69 -11.76
N THR A 82 -13.08 21.04 -12.09
CA THR A 82 -13.53 22.43 -12.18
C THR A 82 -14.61 22.71 -11.14
N PHE A 83 -14.26 23.49 -10.13
CA PHE A 83 -15.20 23.98 -9.13
C PHE A 83 -16.03 25.11 -9.71
N SER A 84 -17.32 24.86 -9.90
CA SER A 84 -18.24 25.80 -10.56
C SER A 84 -18.83 26.86 -9.64
N SER A 85 -18.69 26.71 -8.32
CA SER A 85 -19.22 27.64 -7.31
C SER A 85 -18.16 28.03 -6.27
N PRO A 86 -18.23 29.25 -5.72
CA PRO A 86 -17.35 29.66 -4.61
C PRO A 86 -17.51 28.73 -3.40
N GLY A 87 -16.41 28.48 -2.68
CA GLY A 87 -16.41 27.62 -1.50
C GLY A 87 -16.51 26.12 -1.82
N GLY A 88 -16.29 25.73 -3.07
CA GLY A 88 -16.29 24.33 -3.49
C GLY A 88 -14.99 23.58 -3.25
N ILE A 89 -13.95 24.23 -2.70
CA ILE A 89 -12.69 23.59 -2.30
C ILE A 89 -12.76 23.04 -0.88
#